data_AF-A0A9N9XW52-F1
#
_entry.id   AF-A0A9N9XW52-F1
#
_cell.length_a   1.000
_cell.length_b   1.000
_cell.length_c   1.000
_cell.angle_alpha   90.00
_cell.angle_beta   90.00
_cell.angle_gamma   90.00
#
_symmetry.space_group_name_H-M   'P 1'
#
loop_
_entity.id
_entity.type
_entity.pdbx_description
1 polymer ?
#
loop_
_entity_poly.entity_id
_entity_poly.type
_entity_poly.pdbx_seq_one_letter_code
_entity_poly.pdbx_strand_id
1 'polypeptide(L)'
;MASSSGRKALKRIDSKLKLSNIELKSRVERLQKQVGELEVEIGSLERDGVTGDLRPQMEALHDYNETKDLAQTILGRLAEVEGITIKELHLRYELPTDE
;
A
#
# COMPACT_ATOMS: atom_id res chain seq x y z
N MET A 1 7.58 -64.74 -1.33
CA MET A 1 6.11 -64.61 -1.19
C MET A 1 5.81 -63.44 -0.25
N ALA A 2 4.89 -62.56 -0.68
CA ALA A 2 4.17 -61.49 0.05
C ALA A 2 4.99 -60.57 0.99
N SER A 3 5.35 -59.35 0.60
CA SER A 3 4.51 -58.14 0.46
C SER A 3 3.78 -57.71 1.75
N SER A 4 4.24 -56.62 2.35
CA SER A 4 3.45 -55.77 3.25
C SER A 4 4.01 -54.34 3.21
N SER A 5 3.82 -53.68 2.07
CA SER A 5 4.11 -52.27 1.89
C SER A 5 2.85 -51.43 2.15
N GLY A 6 2.99 -50.48 3.09
CA GLY A 6 2.30 -49.20 3.10
C GLY A 6 0.77 -49.16 3.01
N ARG A 7 0.08 -49.20 4.16
CA ARG A 7 -1.24 -48.56 4.28
C ARG A 7 -1.08 -47.18 4.93
N LYS A 8 -0.63 -46.20 4.13
CA LYS A 8 -0.72 -44.78 4.51
C LYS A 8 -2.20 -44.38 4.43
N ALA A 9 -2.75 -43.99 5.57
CA ALA A 9 -4.10 -43.46 5.69
C ALA A 9 -4.29 -42.28 4.71
N LEU A 10 -5.21 -42.44 3.75
CA LEU A 10 -5.68 -41.37 2.90
C LEU A 10 -6.49 -40.40 3.77
N LYS A 11 -5.91 -39.22 4.03
CA LYS A 11 -6.53 -38.13 4.78
C LYS A 11 -7.85 -37.73 4.11
N ARG A 12 -8.85 -37.50 4.96
CA ARG A 12 -10.20 -37.02 4.65
C ARG A 12 -10.14 -35.81 3.71
N ILE A 13 -10.84 -35.90 2.59
CA ILE A 13 -11.13 -34.76 1.73
C ILE A 13 -12.32 -34.04 2.37
N ASP A 14 -12.10 -32.84 2.89
CA ASP A 14 -13.15 -32.02 3.48
C ASP A 14 -14.26 -31.74 2.47
N SER A 15 -15.46 -32.04 2.93
CA SER A 15 -16.70 -32.20 2.16
C SER A 15 -17.39 -30.86 1.91
N LYS A 16 -16.83 -30.02 1.05
CA LYS A 16 -17.57 -28.92 0.41
C LYS A 16 -17.49 -29.08 -1.11
N LEU A 17 -18.53 -29.74 -1.65
CA LEU A 17 -18.84 -29.97 -3.07
C LEU A 17 -17.80 -30.80 -3.87
N LYS A 18 -18.04 -32.11 -3.98
CA LYS A 18 -17.45 -32.93 -5.06
C LYS A 18 -18.11 -32.51 -6.39
N LEU A 19 -17.66 -31.39 -6.95
CA LEU A 19 -18.00 -31.00 -8.31
C LEU A 19 -17.56 -32.10 -9.27
N SER A 20 -18.38 -32.38 -10.29
CA SER A 20 -18.02 -33.30 -11.36
C SER A 20 -16.70 -32.86 -12.00
N ASN A 21 -15.92 -33.81 -12.53
CA ASN A 21 -14.66 -33.51 -13.21
C ASN A 21 -14.84 -32.45 -14.33
N ILE A 22 -16.02 -32.43 -14.96
CA ILE A 22 -16.42 -31.45 -15.98
C ILE A 22 -16.65 -30.07 -15.35
N GLU A 23 -17.33 -30.00 -14.21
CA GLU A 23 -17.58 -28.74 -13.50
C GLU A 23 -16.30 -28.16 -12.90
N LEU A 24 -15.39 -29.01 -12.43
CA LEU A 24 -14.05 -28.61 -11.99
C LEU A 24 -13.24 -28.03 -13.14
N LYS A 25 -13.22 -28.67 -14.32
CA LYS A 25 -12.55 -28.14 -15.51
C LYS A 25 -13.12 -26.78 -15.92
N SER A 26 -14.44 -26.66 -16.00
CA SER A 26 -15.11 -25.39 -16.30
C SER A 26 -14.81 -24.31 -15.24
N ARG A 27 -14.69 -24.68 -13.96
CA ARG A 27 -14.30 -23.74 -12.91
C ARG A 27 -12.86 -23.26 -13.08
N VAL A 28 -11.94 -24.17 -13.41
CA VAL A 28 -10.53 -23.84 -13.68
C VAL A 28 -10.42 -22.90 -14.87
N GLU A 29 -11.07 -23.22 -16.00
CA GLU A 29 -11.06 -22.37 -17.20
C GLU A 29 -11.59 -20.95 -16.91
N ARG A 30 -12.69 -20.86 -16.17
CA ARG A 30 -13.25 -19.57 -15.76
C ARG A 30 -12.28 -18.79 -14.86
N LEU A 31 -11.67 -19.45 -13.87
CA LEU A 31 -10.71 -18.79 -12.99
C LEU A 31 -9.48 -18.32 -13.76
N GLN A 32 -8.98 -19.10 -14.72
CA GLN A 32 -7.88 -18.71 -15.60
C GLN A 32 -8.23 -17.48 -16.43
N LYS A 33 -9.46 -17.40 -16.98
CA LYS A 33 -9.93 -16.21 -17.68
C LYS A 33 -9.98 -14.99 -16.78
N GLN A 34 -10.50 -15.14 -15.56
CA GLN A 34 -10.56 -14.05 -14.57
C GLN A 34 -9.17 -13.57 -14.17
N VAL A 35 -8.20 -14.48 -14.00
CA VAL A 35 -6.80 -14.11 -13.74
C VAL A 35 -6.24 -13.27 -14.89
N GLY A 36 -6.42 -13.70 -16.13
CA GLY A 36 -5.94 -12.94 -17.29
C GLY A 36 -6.59 -11.54 -17.42
N GLU A 37 -7.89 -11.42 -17.12
CA GLU A 37 -8.59 -10.13 -17.10
C GLU A 37 -8.03 -9.21 -16.01
N LEU A 38 -7.79 -9.73 -14.80
CA LEU A 38 -7.22 -8.98 -13.68
C LEU A 38 -5.76 -8.58 -13.92
N GLU A 39 -4.95 -9.42 -14.58
CA GLU A 39 -3.57 -9.08 -14.96
C GLU A 39 -3.52 -7.89 -15.95
N VAL A 40 -4.46 -7.85 -16.90
CA VAL A 40 -4.58 -6.71 -17.83
C VAL A 40 -4.98 -5.43 -17.08
N GLU A 41 -5.93 -5.54 -16.14
CA GLU A 41 -6.38 -4.41 -15.32
C GLU A 41 -5.26 -3.88 -14.42
N ILE A 42 -4.55 -4.76 -13.70
CA ILE A 42 -3.38 -4.40 -12.89
C ILE A 42 -2.34 -3.70 -13.74
N GLY A 43 -2.00 -4.26 -14.91
CA GLY A 43 -1.02 -3.64 -15.82
C GLY A 43 -1.48 -2.28 -16.36
N SER A 44 -2.78 -2.02 -16.47
CA SER A 44 -3.30 -0.69 -16.82
C SER A 44 -3.14 0.29 -15.67
N LEU A 45 -3.52 -0.11 -14.46
CA LEU A 45 -3.40 0.71 -13.27
C LEU A 45 -1.94 1.08 -12.98
N GLU A 46 -1.01 0.13 -13.14
CA GLU A 46 0.42 0.40 -13.00
C GLU A 46 0.94 1.39 -14.05
N ARG A 47 0.47 1.30 -15.31
CA ARG A 47 0.81 2.29 -16.35
C ARG A 47 0.25 3.68 -16.05
N ASP A 48 -0.92 3.74 -15.42
CA ASP A 48 -1.55 4.99 -14.98
C ASP A 48 -0.88 5.55 -13.70
N GLY A 49 0.19 4.90 -13.21
CA GLY A 49 0.97 5.35 -12.06
C GLY A 49 0.33 4.99 -10.72
N VAL A 50 -0.71 4.15 -10.72
CA VAL A 50 -1.33 3.65 -9.49
C VAL A 50 -0.40 2.60 -8.90
N THR A 51 0.27 2.98 -7.82
CA THR A 51 1.04 2.06 -6.98
C THR A 51 0.26 1.71 -5.74
N GLY A 52 0.32 0.44 -5.33
CA GLY A 52 -0.17 0.03 -4.00
C GLY A 52 0.77 0.44 -2.87
N ASP A 53 1.98 0.93 -3.21
CA ASP A 53 2.99 1.34 -2.25
C ASP A 53 3.01 2.87 -2.08
N LEU A 54 2.21 3.35 -1.13
CA LEU A 54 2.18 4.77 -0.75
C LEU A 54 3.24 5.11 0.31
N ARG A 55 4.05 4.14 0.78
CA ARG A 55 5.02 4.37 1.86
C ARG A 55 6.02 5.49 1.54
N PRO A 56 6.60 5.57 0.32
CA PRO A 56 7.55 6.65 0.00
C PRO A 56 6.91 8.04 0.07
N GLN A 57 5.63 8.14 -0.31
CA GLN A 57 4.89 9.41 -0.29
C GLN A 57 4.51 9.80 1.14
N MET A 58 4.16 8.82 1.98
CA MET A 58 3.91 9.02 3.40
C MET A 58 5.19 9.46 4.12
N GLU A 59 6.32 8.81 3.87
CA GLU A 59 7.63 9.18 4.42
C GLU A 59 8.02 10.60 4.03
N ALA A 60 7.92 10.96 2.74
CA ALA A 60 8.21 12.32 2.28
C ALA A 60 7.33 13.39 2.94
N LEU A 61 6.04 13.09 3.19
CA LEU A 61 5.15 14.00 3.92
C LEU A 61 5.55 14.15 5.39
N HIS A 62 5.96 13.07 6.03
CA HIS A 62 6.45 13.12 7.41
C HIS A 62 7.72 13.96 7.51
N ASP A 63 8.70 13.73 6.63
CA ASP A 63 9.95 14.49 6.61
C ASP A 63 9.71 15.99 6.35
N TYR A 64 8.79 16.31 5.44
CA TYR A 64 8.39 17.69 5.18
C TYR A 64 7.77 18.33 6.43
N ASN A 65 6.81 17.65 7.07
CA ASN A 65 6.14 18.17 8.25
C ASN A 65 7.11 18.37 9.42
N GLU A 66 8.00 17.42 9.68
CA GLU A 66 9.02 17.55 10.72
C GLU A 66 9.94 18.75 10.48
N THR A 67 10.37 18.95 9.23
CA THR A 67 11.21 20.10 8.85
C THR A 67 10.44 21.41 9.01
N LYS A 68 9.17 21.46 8.58
CA LYS A 68 8.30 22.62 8.71
C LYS A 68 8.09 23.00 10.18
N ASP A 69 7.79 22.03 11.03
CA ASP A 69 7.55 22.24 12.46
C ASP A 69 8.80 22.75 13.19
N LEU A 70 9.97 22.21 12.85
CA LEU A 70 11.24 22.69 13.37
C LEU A 70 11.50 24.13 12.93
N ALA A 71 11.29 24.45 11.65
CA ALA A 71 11.44 25.81 11.13
C ALA A 71 10.49 26.79 11.84
N GLN A 72 9.23 26.40 12.06
CA GLN A 72 8.25 27.22 12.77
C GLN A 72 8.65 27.46 14.23
N THR A 73 9.22 26.45 14.89
CA THR A 73 9.75 26.58 16.25
C THR A 73 10.89 27.60 16.31
N ILE A 74 11.82 27.56 15.35
CA ILE A 74 12.93 28.50 15.25
C ILE A 74 12.41 29.92 14.98
N LEU A 75 11.46 30.08 14.05
CA LEU A 75 10.84 31.37 13.75
C LEU A 75 10.10 31.95 14.97
N GLY A 76 9.41 31.12 15.75
CA GLY A 76 8.78 31.54 16.99
C GLY A 76 9.78 32.10 18.01
N ARG A 77 10.91 31.42 18.20
CA ARG A 77 11.98 31.92 19.08
C ARG A 77 12.65 33.17 18.55
N LEU A 78 12.86 33.27 17.23
CA LEU A 78 13.43 34.45 16.61
C LEU A 78 12.50 35.66 16.80
N ALA A 79 11.19 35.47 16.62
CA ALA A 79 10.18 36.50 16.86
C ALA A 79 10.21 37.00 18.31
N GLU A 80 10.30 36.08 19.28
CA GLU A 80 10.44 36.42 20.70
C GLU A 80 11.68 37.27 20.98
N VAL A 81 12.83 36.92 20.40
CA VAL A 81 14.10 37.64 20.60
C VAL A 81 14.09 39.02 19.94
N GLU A 82 13.50 39.12 18.75
CA GLU A 82 13.41 40.39 18.01
C GLU A 82 12.26 41.29 18.48
N GLY A 83 11.36 40.78 19.32
CA GLY A 83 10.18 41.52 19.80
C GLY A 83 9.16 41.83 18.69
N ILE A 84 9.17 41.04 17.62
CA ILE A 84 8.25 41.14 16.49
C ILE A 84 7.35 39.91 16.42
N THR A 85 6.30 39.98 15.62
CA THR A 85 5.39 38.87 15.38
C THR A 85 5.96 37.89 14.36
N ILE A 86 5.54 36.62 14.45
CA ILE A 86 5.88 35.59 13.46
C ILE A 86 5.41 35.99 12.04
N LYS A 87 4.28 36.71 11.94
CA LYS A 87 3.78 37.23 10.66
C LYS A 87 4.74 38.23 10.01
N GLU A 88 5.38 39.09 10.80
CA GLU A 88 6.39 40.03 10.30
C GLU A 88 7.65 39.31 9.84
N LEU A 89 8.03 38.21 10.51
CA LEU A 89 9.12 37.35 10.02
C LEU A 89 8.77 36.65 8.71
N HIS A 90 7.55 36.12 8.57
CA HIS A 90 7.11 35.53 7.30
C HIS A 90 7.12 36.56 6.17
N LEU A 91 6.66 37.79 6.41
CA LEU A 91 6.74 38.87 5.44
C LEU A 91 8.20 39.25 5.10
N ARG A 92 9.07 39.34 6.11
CA ARG A 92 10.48 39.72 5.95
C ARG A 92 11.27 38.69 5.14
N TYR A 93 10.99 37.41 5.33
CA TYR A 93 11.68 36.31 4.67
C TYR A 93 10.92 35.75 3.47
N GLU A 94 9.84 36.41 3.05
CA GLU A 94 8.99 35.98 1.93
C GLU A 94 8.49 34.52 2.09
N LEU A 95 8.23 34.12 3.33
CA LEU A 95 7.73 32.79 3.66
C LEU A 95 6.22 32.74 3.50
N PRO A 96 5.67 31.61 3.02
CA PRO A 96 4.22 31.42 2.95
C PRO A 96 3.61 31.49 4.35
N THR A 97 2.54 32.28 4.50
CA THR A 97 1.93 32.57 5.81
C THR A 97 0.90 31.57 6.29
N ASP A 98 0.43 30.60 5.49
CA ASP A 98 -0.66 29.72 5.90
C ASP A 98 -0.55 28.28 5.38
N GLU A 99 -0.94 27.36 6.28
CA GLU A 99 -1.27 25.91 6.21
C GLU A 99 -0.30 24.89 5.60
#